data_AF-A0A1W7MAU9-F1
#
_entry.id   AF-A0A1W7MAU9-F1
#
_cell.length_a   1.000
_cell.length_b   1.000
_cell.length_c   1.000
_cell.angle_alpha   90.00
_cell.angle_beta   90.00
_cell.angle_gamma   90.00
#
_symmetry.space_group_name_H-M   'P 1'
#
loop_
_entity.id
_entity.type
_entity.pdbx_description
1 polymer ?
#
loop_
_entity_poly.entity_id
_entity_poly.type
_entity_poly.pdbx_seq_one_letter_code
_entity_poly.pdbx_strand_id
1 'polypeptide(L)'
;MRDDLWREALTHGSMGEARDYQRLEFLGDRVLGLAIADWLHEKSDAAEGKLSQRLNALVSRETCADVARTLGVPAHIRLGKQARDDGGADSDNILGDVMEALIGALFVDRGFDVAQAFVRRAWNKPMAGGAGQRKHPKAALQEWAAGNRRKPPVYTLVRRDGPDHAASFTVSVEVKGVGVMEARGSSKQEAETSAAREFMNRFA
;
A
#
# COMPACT_ATOMS: atom_id res chain seq x y z
N MET A 1 -18.02 -18.50 -6.44
CA MET A 1 -17.26 -18.86 -5.24
C MET A 1 -18.15 -19.69 -4.34
N ARG A 2 -17.66 -20.82 -3.84
CA ARG A 2 -18.36 -21.59 -2.80
C ARG A 2 -18.56 -20.73 -1.53
N ASP A 3 -19.65 -20.98 -0.82
CA ASP A 3 -20.06 -20.18 0.34
C ASP A 3 -19.10 -20.30 1.53
N ASP A 4 -18.49 -21.48 1.72
CA ASP A 4 -17.49 -21.73 2.76
C ASP A 4 -16.25 -20.85 2.56
N LEU A 5 -15.73 -20.78 1.33
CA LEU A 5 -14.58 -19.95 0.99
C LEU A 5 -14.88 -18.45 1.07
N TRP A 6 -16.08 -18.03 0.64
CA TRP A 6 -16.50 -16.64 0.77
C TRP A 6 -16.57 -16.21 2.23
N ARG A 7 -17.17 -17.05 3.08
CA ARG A 7 -17.26 -16.79 4.51
C ARG A 7 -15.88 -16.77 5.16
N GLU A 8 -15.00 -17.74 4.86
CA GLU A 8 -13.64 -17.82 5.38
C GLU A 8 -12.85 -16.55 5.04
N ALA A 9 -12.86 -16.12 3.77
CA ALA A 9 -12.14 -14.93 3.30
C ALA A 9 -12.61 -13.61 3.94
N LEU A 10 -13.85 -13.55 4.40
CA LEU A 10 -14.44 -12.36 5.04
C LEU A 10 -14.38 -12.41 6.57
N THR A 11 -13.82 -13.46 7.17
CA THR A 11 -13.81 -13.67 8.62
C THR A 11 -12.49 -13.21 9.22
N HIS A 12 -12.53 -12.15 10.01
CA HIS A 12 -11.38 -11.68 10.77
C HIS A 12 -11.18 -12.52 12.04
N GLY A 13 -9.93 -12.70 12.46
CA GLY A 13 -9.58 -13.53 13.64
C GLY A 13 -10.27 -13.10 14.94
N SER A 14 -10.73 -11.85 15.06
CA SER A 14 -11.54 -11.37 16.20
C SER A 14 -12.90 -12.04 16.34
N MET A 15 -13.39 -12.77 15.34
CA MET A 15 -14.59 -13.60 15.44
C MET A 15 -14.35 -14.87 16.26
N GLY A 16 -13.09 -15.29 16.45
CA GLY A 16 -12.75 -16.52 17.17
C GLY A 16 -13.22 -17.80 16.49
N GLU A 17 -13.44 -17.77 15.18
CA GLU A 17 -13.83 -18.96 14.41
C GLU A 17 -12.63 -19.87 14.12
N ALA A 18 -12.90 -21.15 13.87
CA ALA A 18 -11.85 -22.13 13.59
C ALA A 18 -11.07 -21.83 12.30
N ARG A 19 -11.65 -21.04 11.39
CA ARG A 19 -10.98 -20.55 10.17
C ARG A 19 -11.28 -19.07 9.99
N ASP A 20 -10.23 -18.32 9.73
CA ASP A 20 -10.25 -16.90 9.35
C ASP A 20 -9.56 -16.71 7.99
N TYR A 21 -9.46 -15.46 7.56
CA TYR A 21 -8.95 -15.14 6.23
C TYR A 21 -7.44 -15.40 6.04
N GLN A 22 -6.65 -15.60 7.11
CA GLN A 22 -5.19 -15.48 7.07
C GLN A 22 -4.51 -16.44 6.10
N ARG A 23 -5.01 -17.68 5.99
CA ARG A 23 -4.44 -18.67 5.04
C ARG A 23 -4.77 -18.33 3.59
N LEU A 24 -5.96 -17.76 3.36
CA LEU A 24 -6.38 -17.33 2.04
C LEU A 24 -5.66 -16.04 1.64
N GLU A 25 -5.46 -15.10 2.57
CA GLU A 25 -4.64 -13.90 2.43
C GLU A 25 -3.24 -14.27 1.96
N PHE A 26 -2.55 -15.14 2.72
CA PHE A 26 -1.21 -15.62 2.37
C PHE A 26 -1.11 -16.11 0.92
N LEU A 27 -2.09 -16.90 0.47
CA LEU A 27 -2.15 -17.42 -0.90
C LEU A 27 -2.49 -16.32 -1.92
N GLY A 28 -3.47 -15.49 -1.57
CA GLY A 28 -3.99 -14.41 -2.40
C GLY A 28 -2.96 -13.35 -2.73
N ASP A 29 -2.10 -12.99 -1.78
CA ASP A 29 -0.95 -12.09 -1.98
C ASP A 29 -0.04 -12.59 -3.13
N ARG A 30 0.32 -13.88 -3.14
CA ARG A 30 1.14 -14.45 -4.24
C ARG A 30 0.39 -14.47 -5.57
N VAL A 31 -0.90 -14.78 -5.55
CA VAL A 31 -1.74 -14.80 -6.76
C VAL A 31 -1.86 -13.40 -7.35
N LEU A 32 -2.11 -12.39 -6.52
CA LEU A 32 -2.14 -10.98 -6.91
C LEU A 32 -0.78 -10.54 -7.45
N GLY A 33 0.31 -10.85 -6.73
CA GLY A 33 1.68 -10.54 -7.14
C GLY A 33 2.02 -11.07 -8.52
N LEU A 34 1.74 -12.35 -8.79
CA LEU A 34 1.98 -12.95 -10.10
C LEU A 34 1.11 -12.33 -11.20
N ALA A 35 -0.18 -12.11 -10.93
CA ALA A 35 -1.11 -11.51 -11.89
C ALA A 35 -0.69 -10.09 -12.30
N ILE A 36 -0.23 -9.27 -11.34
CA ILE A 36 0.26 -7.92 -11.61
C ILE A 36 1.64 -7.93 -12.28
N ALA A 37 2.55 -8.81 -11.85
CA ALA A 37 3.86 -8.94 -12.48
C ALA A 37 3.76 -9.34 -13.96
N ASP A 38 2.90 -10.31 -14.28
CA ASP A 38 2.58 -10.70 -15.66
C ASP A 38 2.01 -9.51 -16.46
N TRP A 39 1.05 -8.78 -15.88
CA TRP A 39 0.45 -7.64 -16.55
C TRP A 39 1.44 -6.48 -16.80
N LEU A 40 2.34 -6.22 -15.85
CA LEU A 40 3.40 -5.24 -16.01
C LEU A 40 4.40 -5.64 -17.10
N HIS A 41 4.80 -6.92 -17.13
CA HIS A 41 5.68 -7.47 -18.16
C HIS A 41 5.06 -7.35 -19.56
N GLU A 42 3.76 -7.61 -19.70
CA GLU A 42 3.05 -7.50 -20.97
C GLU A 42 2.92 -6.04 -21.48
N LYS A 43 2.81 -5.06 -20.56
CA LYS A 43 2.48 -3.66 -20.91
C LYS A 43 3.66 -2.70 -20.89
N SER A 44 4.85 -3.12 -20.45
CA SER A 44 5.96 -2.19 -20.23
C SER A 44 7.32 -2.81 -20.51
N ASP A 45 8.13 -2.13 -21.33
CA ASP A 45 9.56 -2.43 -21.54
C ASP A 45 10.47 -1.75 -20.49
N ALA A 46 9.93 -1.40 -19.31
CA ALA A 46 10.71 -0.74 -18.29
C ALA A 46 11.77 -1.69 -17.69
N ALA A 47 12.89 -1.13 -17.24
CA ALA A 47 13.90 -1.89 -16.50
C ALA A 47 13.31 -2.51 -15.21
N GLU A 48 13.86 -3.65 -14.80
CA GLU A 48 13.42 -4.46 -13.65
C GLU A 48 13.12 -3.61 -12.41
N GLY A 49 14.03 -2.74 -11.97
CA GLY A 49 13.80 -1.90 -10.78
C GLY A 49 12.56 -0.99 -10.86
N LYS A 50 12.18 -0.52 -12.06
CA LYS A 50 10.93 0.26 -12.26
C LYS A 50 9.70 -0.65 -12.23
N LEU A 51 9.79 -1.85 -12.78
CA LEU A 51 8.72 -2.85 -12.73
C LEU A 51 8.48 -3.27 -11.27
N SER A 52 9.54 -3.55 -10.52
CA SER A 52 9.50 -3.91 -9.09
C SER A 52 8.89 -2.79 -8.24
N GLN A 53 9.25 -1.52 -8.50
CA GLN A 53 8.61 -0.38 -7.83
C GLN A 53 7.11 -0.28 -8.13
N ARG A 54 6.71 -0.48 -9.39
CA ARG A 54 5.31 -0.40 -9.80
C ARG A 54 4.49 -1.57 -9.28
N LEU A 55 5.06 -2.77 -9.28
CA LEU A 55 4.48 -3.97 -8.68
C LEU A 55 4.18 -3.71 -7.20
N ASN A 56 5.18 -3.29 -6.42
CA ASN A 56 5.03 -3.02 -4.98
C ASN A 56 3.94 -1.99 -4.68
N ALA A 57 3.78 -0.97 -5.53
CA ALA A 57 2.72 0.02 -5.35
C ALA A 57 1.33 -0.54 -5.69
N LEU A 58 1.23 -1.36 -6.74
CA LEU A 58 -0.04 -1.95 -7.16
C LEU A 58 -0.52 -3.03 -6.20
N VAL A 59 0.38 -3.79 -5.57
CA VAL A 59 0.03 -4.82 -4.57
C VAL A 59 0.13 -4.31 -3.13
N SER A 60 0.28 -3.00 -2.94
CA SER A 60 0.35 -2.43 -1.60
C SER A 60 -0.99 -2.57 -0.88
N ARG A 61 -0.93 -2.67 0.44
CA ARG A 61 -2.10 -2.72 1.33
C ARG A 61 -3.09 -1.59 1.03
N GLU A 62 -2.59 -0.38 0.84
CA GLU A 62 -3.41 0.79 0.54
C GLU A 62 -4.19 0.61 -0.77
N THR A 63 -3.51 0.13 -1.82
CA THR A 63 -4.16 -0.16 -3.10
C THR A 63 -5.19 -1.29 -2.95
N CYS A 64 -4.86 -2.36 -2.24
CA CYS A 64 -5.79 -3.45 -1.94
C CYS A 64 -7.03 -2.94 -1.19
N ALA A 65 -6.84 -2.10 -0.16
CA ALA A 65 -7.92 -1.52 0.62
C ALA A 65 -8.82 -0.58 -0.21
N ASP A 66 -8.23 0.26 -1.07
CA ASP A 66 -8.98 1.13 -1.97
C ASP A 66 -9.82 0.35 -3.00
N VAL A 67 -9.26 -0.75 -3.52
CA VAL A 67 -10.01 -1.69 -4.37
C VAL A 67 -11.13 -2.36 -3.58
N ALA A 68 -10.87 -2.81 -2.35
CA ALA A 68 -11.87 -3.42 -1.48
C ALA A 68 -13.07 -2.47 -1.23
N ARG A 69 -12.79 -1.19 -0.93
CA ARG A 69 -13.82 -0.14 -0.78
C ARG A 69 -14.61 0.07 -2.05
N THR A 70 -13.93 0.15 -3.20
CA THR A 70 -14.58 0.33 -4.51
C THR A 70 -15.53 -0.83 -4.84
N LEU A 71 -15.20 -2.04 -4.39
CA LEU A 71 -16.02 -3.24 -4.58
C LEU A 71 -17.09 -3.45 -3.49
N GLY A 72 -17.17 -2.57 -2.49
CA GLY A 72 -18.15 -2.68 -1.41
C GLY A 72 -17.85 -3.75 -0.36
N VAL A 73 -16.61 -4.25 -0.30
CA VAL A 73 -16.17 -5.28 0.67
C VAL A 73 -16.44 -4.92 2.13
N PRO A 74 -16.27 -3.66 2.62
CA PRO A 74 -16.49 -3.32 4.03
C PRO A 74 -17.82 -3.81 4.61
N ALA A 75 -18.90 -3.79 3.80
CA ALA A 75 -20.24 -4.20 4.22
C ALA A 75 -20.38 -5.71 4.48
N HIS A 76 -19.40 -6.51 4.06
CA HIS A 76 -19.43 -7.97 4.14
C HIS A 76 -18.47 -8.55 5.18
N ILE A 77 -17.58 -7.74 5.74
CA ILE A 77 -16.55 -8.20 6.68
C ILE A 77 -17.20 -8.65 7.99
N ARG A 78 -16.76 -9.80 8.48
CA ARG A 78 -17.20 -10.41 9.73
C ARG A 78 -16.19 -10.08 10.81
N LEU A 79 -16.54 -9.10 11.64
CA LEU A 79 -15.74 -8.63 12.77
C LEU A 79 -16.46 -8.94 14.08
N GLY A 80 -15.69 -9.40 15.07
CA GLY A 80 -16.10 -9.44 16.47
C GLY A 80 -16.45 -8.03 16.98
N LYS A 81 -17.26 -7.96 18.05
CA LYS A 81 -17.83 -6.69 18.55
C LYS A 81 -16.76 -5.61 18.78
N GLN A 82 -15.71 -5.92 19.54
CA GLN A 82 -14.65 -4.97 19.87
C GLN A 82 -13.96 -4.42 18.62
N ALA A 83 -13.54 -5.30 17.70
CA ALA A 83 -12.86 -4.88 16.46
C ALA A 83 -13.76 -4.01 15.56
N ARG A 84 -15.07 -4.21 15.61
CA ARG A 84 -16.03 -3.36 14.90
C ARG A 84 -16.14 -1.98 15.54
N ASP A 85 -16.26 -1.95 16.87
CA ASP A 85 -16.37 -0.70 17.63
C ASP A 85 -15.08 0.15 17.50
N ASP A 86 -13.93 -0.50 17.34
CA ASP A 86 -12.62 0.14 17.07
C ASP A 86 -12.43 0.60 15.61
N GLY A 87 -13.47 0.52 14.77
CA GLY A 87 -13.43 0.98 13.38
C GLY A 87 -12.77 0.01 12.40
N GLY A 88 -12.66 -1.27 12.75
CA GLY A 88 -11.99 -2.28 11.92
C GLY A 88 -12.59 -2.47 10.52
N ALA A 89 -13.86 -2.12 10.31
CA ALA A 89 -14.51 -2.22 9.00
C ALA A 89 -13.92 -1.24 7.96
N ASP A 90 -13.34 -0.12 8.43
CA ASP A 90 -12.74 0.92 7.58
C ASP A 90 -11.20 0.88 7.59
N SER A 91 -10.59 -0.05 8.34
CA SER A 91 -9.15 -0.19 8.49
C SER A 91 -8.49 -0.67 7.20
N ASP A 92 -7.47 0.05 6.72
CA ASP A 92 -6.67 -0.35 5.55
C ASP A 92 -6.00 -1.72 5.75
N ASN A 93 -5.59 -2.04 6.97
CA ASN A 93 -5.00 -3.34 7.30
C ASN A 93 -5.99 -4.46 7.02
N ILE A 94 -7.19 -4.38 7.62
CA ILE A 94 -8.19 -5.43 7.48
C ILE A 94 -8.71 -5.50 6.04
N LEU A 95 -8.95 -4.34 5.39
CA LEU A 95 -9.45 -4.31 4.02
C LEU A 95 -8.45 -4.86 3.01
N GLY A 96 -7.16 -4.55 3.19
CA GLY A 96 -6.09 -5.10 2.35
C GLY A 96 -6.02 -6.62 2.47
N ASP A 97 -5.91 -7.13 3.70
CA ASP A 97 -5.79 -8.57 3.96
C ASP A 97 -7.03 -9.34 3.45
N VAL A 98 -8.24 -8.79 3.66
CA VAL A 98 -9.49 -9.39 3.16
C VAL A 98 -9.55 -9.39 1.64
N MET A 99 -9.07 -8.33 0.98
CA MET A 99 -9.04 -8.28 -0.49
C MET A 99 -8.11 -9.37 -1.06
N GLU A 100 -6.94 -9.56 -0.45
CA GLU A 100 -6.02 -10.65 -0.80
C GLU A 100 -6.69 -12.00 -0.53
N ALA A 101 -7.34 -12.18 0.62
CA ALA A 101 -8.04 -13.41 0.94
C ALA A 101 -9.17 -13.74 -0.05
N LEU A 102 -9.91 -12.75 -0.53
CA LEU A 102 -10.92 -12.94 -1.58
C LEU A 102 -10.31 -13.38 -2.91
N ILE A 103 -9.12 -12.87 -3.26
CA ILE A 103 -8.35 -13.34 -4.43
C ILE A 103 -7.90 -14.78 -4.23
N GLY A 104 -7.37 -15.12 -3.04
CA GLY A 104 -6.97 -16.47 -2.68
C GLY A 104 -8.14 -17.46 -2.73
N ALA A 105 -9.31 -17.05 -2.21
CA ALA A 105 -10.54 -17.83 -2.25
C ALA A 105 -11.01 -18.08 -3.69
N LEU A 106 -10.97 -17.06 -4.55
CA LEU A 106 -11.32 -17.19 -5.96
C LEU A 106 -10.36 -18.14 -6.70
N PHE A 107 -9.07 -18.07 -6.38
CA PHE A 107 -8.07 -18.98 -6.92
C PHE A 107 -8.33 -20.43 -6.51
N VAL A 108 -8.61 -20.69 -5.22
CA VAL A 108 -8.93 -22.04 -4.73
C VAL A 108 -10.23 -22.57 -5.37
N ASP A 109 -11.20 -21.71 -5.63
CA ASP A 109 -12.47 -22.09 -6.23
C ASP A 109 -12.39 -22.33 -7.74
N ARG A 110 -11.63 -21.51 -8.47
CA ARG A 110 -11.74 -21.39 -9.94
C ARG A 110 -10.41 -21.38 -10.70
N GLY A 111 -9.28 -21.50 -10.01
CA GLY A 111 -7.95 -21.51 -10.62
C GLY A 111 -7.41 -20.13 -10.99
N PHE A 112 -6.17 -20.11 -11.49
CA PHE A 112 -5.42 -18.87 -11.73
C PHE A 112 -6.02 -17.99 -12.82
N ASP A 113 -6.44 -18.56 -13.96
CA ASP A 113 -6.94 -17.76 -15.09
C ASP A 113 -8.13 -16.88 -14.70
N VAL A 114 -9.05 -17.43 -13.89
CA VAL A 114 -10.22 -16.68 -13.40
C VAL A 114 -9.82 -15.63 -12.37
N ALA A 115 -8.89 -15.97 -11.46
CA ALA A 115 -8.36 -15.01 -10.49
C ALA A 115 -7.61 -13.87 -11.17
N GLN A 116 -6.78 -14.15 -12.17
CA GLN A 116 -6.04 -13.17 -12.96
C GLN A 116 -6.98 -12.24 -13.72
N ALA A 117 -8.02 -12.78 -14.37
CA ALA A 117 -9.02 -11.97 -15.06
C ALA A 117 -9.77 -11.04 -14.10
N PHE A 118 -10.09 -11.52 -12.90
CA PHE A 118 -10.67 -10.69 -11.84
C PHE A 118 -9.72 -9.57 -11.41
N VAL A 119 -8.45 -9.90 -11.11
CA VAL A 119 -7.42 -8.92 -10.74
C VAL A 119 -7.29 -7.86 -11.82
N ARG A 120 -7.14 -8.23 -13.10
CA ARG A 120 -7.02 -7.28 -14.21
C ARG A 120 -8.21 -6.33 -14.32
N ARG A 121 -9.43 -6.80 -14.03
CA ARG A 121 -10.63 -5.95 -14.00
C ARG A 121 -10.64 -5.01 -12.79
N ALA A 122 -10.38 -5.53 -11.60
CA ALA A 122 -10.42 -4.75 -10.36
C ALA A 122 -9.26 -3.73 -10.27
N TRP A 123 -8.07 -4.10 -10.75
CA TRP A 123 -6.88 -3.24 -10.79
C TRP A 123 -6.79 -2.35 -12.03
N ASN A 124 -7.78 -2.33 -12.92
CA ASN A 124 -7.73 -1.50 -14.13
C ASN A 124 -7.46 -0.02 -13.81
N LYS A 125 -8.19 0.54 -12.83
CA LYS A 125 -7.98 1.92 -12.40
C LYS A 125 -6.60 2.13 -11.74
N PRO A 126 -6.17 1.34 -10.73
CA PRO A 126 -4.80 1.42 -10.21
C PRO A 126 -3.71 1.31 -11.27
N MET A 127 -3.86 0.37 -12.21
CA MET A 127 -2.90 0.10 -13.29
C MET A 127 -2.81 1.27 -14.28
N ALA A 128 -3.95 1.86 -14.65
CA ALA A 128 -4.02 3.04 -15.50
C ALA A 128 -3.59 4.31 -14.76
N GLY A 129 -3.86 4.37 -13.46
CA GLY A 129 -3.37 5.41 -12.58
C GLY A 129 -1.85 5.37 -12.48
N GLY A 130 -1.24 6.51 -12.16
CA GLY A 130 0.17 6.56 -11.78
C GLY A 130 0.45 5.89 -10.42
N ALA A 131 -0.31 4.89 -10.00
CA ALA A 131 0.03 4.07 -8.83
C ALA A 131 1.36 3.37 -9.15
N GLY A 132 2.40 3.66 -8.36
CA GLY A 132 3.79 3.31 -8.67
C GLY A 132 4.58 4.33 -9.51
N GLN A 133 3.95 5.39 -10.02
CA GLN A 133 4.66 6.60 -10.48
C GLN A 133 4.95 7.57 -9.33
N ARG A 134 4.21 7.49 -8.22
CA ARG A 134 4.61 8.17 -6.98
C ARG A 134 5.76 7.41 -6.34
N LYS A 135 6.97 7.68 -6.84
CA LYS A 135 8.22 7.33 -6.17
C LYS A 135 8.12 7.76 -4.71
N HIS A 136 8.56 6.89 -3.79
CA HIS A 136 8.66 7.23 -2.37
C HIS A 136 9.29 8.63 -2.25
N PRO A 137 8.69 9.59 -1.53
CA PRO A 137 9.10 11.00 -1.59
C PRO A 137 10.61 11.23 -1.42
N LYS A 138 11.26 10.44 -0.55
CA LYS A 138 12.73 10.48 -0.37
C LYS A 138 13.50 10.03 -1.62
N ALA A 139 13.08 8.94 -2.27
CA ALA A 139 13.69 8.46 -3.51
C ALA A 139 13.42 9.42 -4.68
N ALA A 140 12.19 9.93 -4.77
CA ALA A 140 11.80 10.94 -5.75
C ALA A 140 12.67 12.19 -5.65
N LEU A 141 12.87 12.69 -4.43
CA LEU A 141 13.71 13.86 -4.18
C LEU A 141 15.19 13.59 -4.46
N GLN A 142 15.70 12.40 -4.13
CA GLN A 142 17.08 12.03 -4.42
C GLN A 142 17.36 11.96 -5.93
N GLU A 143 16.45 11.37 -6.71
CA GLU A 143 16.59 11.32 -8.16
C GLU A 143 16.38 12.68 -8.81
N TRP A 144 15.43 13.50 -8.32
CA TRP A 144 15.26 14.87 -8.77
C TRP A 144 16.54 15.68 -8.54
N ALA A 145 17.17 15.55 -7.37
CA ALA A 145 18.45 16.20 -7.08
C ALA A 145 19.55 15.73 -8.03
N ALA A 146 19.67 14.41 -8.27
CA ALA A 146 20.65 13.86 -9.20
C ALA A 146 20.43 14.33 -10.65
N GLY A 147 19.18 14.31 -11.13
CA GLY A 147 18.80 14.77 -12.48
C GLY A 147 19.06 16.25 -12.70
N ASN A 148 18.97 17.06 -11.63
CA ASN A 148 19.30 18.49 -11.65
C ASN A 148 20.77 18.79 -11.33
N ARG A 149 21.65 17.78 -11.33
CA ARG A 149 23.08 17.90 -11.00
C ARG A 149 23.33 18.58 -9.64
N ARG A 150 22.46 18.30 -8.67
CA ARG A 150 22.55 18.78 -7.28
C ARG A 150 23.13 17.68 -6.37
N LYS A 151 23.60 18.11 -5.20
CA LYS A 151 23.97 17.18 -4.13
C LYS A 151 22.71 16.47 -3.60
N PRO A 152 22.83 15.23 -3.09
CA PRO A 152 21.71 14.50 -2.54
C PRO A 152 21.08 15.24 -1.34
N PRO A 153 19.78 15.01 -1.07
CA PRO A 153 19.09 15.67 0.03
C PRO A 153 19.65 15.27 1.40
N VAL A 154 19.78 16.22 2.31
CA VAL A 154 20.24 16.01 3.68
C VAL A 154 19.06 16.16 4.63
N TYR A 155 18.85 15.15 5.47
CA TYR A 155 17.78 15.15 6.47
C TYR A 155 18.35 15.38 7.88
N THR A 156 17.77 16.32 8.62
CA THR A 156 18.19 16.65 9.98
C THR A 156 16.99 16.61 10.93
N LEU A 157 17.11 15.89 12.05
CA LEU A 157 16.10 15.95 13.10
C LEU A 157 16.21 17.30 13.81
N VAL A 158 15.16 18.13 13.70
CA VAL A 158 15.11 19.48 14.29
C VAL A 158 14.58 19.42 15.70
N ARG A 159 13.49 18.67 15.92
CA ARG A 159 12.82 18.61 17.22
C ARG A 159 12.16 17.25 17.45
N ARG A 160 12.13 16.84 18.71
CA ARG A 160 11.30 15.73 19.20
C ARG A 160 10.51 16.23 20.40
N ASP A 161 9.18 16.22 20.30
CA ASP A 161 8.27 16.66 21.37
C ASP A 161 7.35 15.51 21.80
N GLY A 162 6.91 15.52 23.05
CA GLY A 162 5.94 14.58 23.60
C GLY A 162 6.57 13.37 24.31
N PRO A 163 5.78 12.65 25.13
CA PRO A 163 6.22 11.43 25.80
C PRO A 163 6.44 10.31 24.78
N ASP A 164 7.19 9.26 25.13
CA ASP A 164 7.61 8.22 24.18
C ASP A 164 6.45 7.58 23.39
N HIS A 165 5.29 7.40 24.03
CA HIS A 165 4.08 6.81 23.44
C HIS A 165 3.24 7.81 22.61
N ALA A 166 3.59 9.09 22.61
CA ALA A 166 2.95 10.15 21.83
C ALA A 166 4.01 11.11 21.27
N ALA A 167 5.18 10.56 20.92
CA ALA A 167 6.29 11.34 20.43
C ALA A 167 5.98 11.88 19.03
N SER A 168 6.42 13.10 18.78
CA SER A 168 6.29 13.76 17.49
C SER A 168 7.66 14.27 17.07
N PHE A 169 7.98 14.10 15.80
CA PHE A 169 9.30 14.37 15.24
C PHE A 169 9.17 15.44 14.18
N THR A 170 9.96 16.50 14.28
CA THR A 170 10.11 17.52 13.23
C THR A 170 11.44 17.30 12.55
N VAL A 171 11.42 17.08 11.23
CA VAL A 171 12.61 16.84 10.41
C VAL A 171 12.69 17.91 9.33
N SER A 172 13.88 18.46 9.12
CA SER A 172 14.19 19.29 7.97
C SER A 172 14.84 18.47 6.86
N VAL A 173 14.53 18.81 5.61
CA VAL A 173 15.22 18.32 4.41
C VAL A 173 15.79 19.52 3.65
N GLU A 174 17.07 19.43 3.31
CA GLU A 174 17.79 20.43 2.53
C GLU A 174 18.31 19.82 1.23
N VAL A 175 18.15 20.55 0.11
CA VAL A 175 18.93 20.32 -1.11
C VAL A 175 19.79 21.55 -1.35
N LYS A 176 21.12 21.37 -1.29
CA LYS A 176 22.08 22.49 -1.36
C LYS A 176 21.86 23.36 -2.58
N GLY A 177 21.63 24.65 -2.34
CA GLY A 177 21.42 25.66 -3.39
C GLY A 177 20.04 25.60 -4.06
N VAL A 178 19.07 24.95 -3.42
CA VAL A 178 17.65 24.96 -3.82
C VAL A 178 16.80 25.51 -2.68
N GLY A 179 16.86 24.89 -1.50
CA GLY A 179 16.06 25.32 -0.36
C GLY A 179 16.10 24.34 0.80
N VAL A 180 15.26 24.62 1.81
CA VAL A 180 15.02 23.79 2.99
C VAL A 180 13.51 23.70 3.22
N MET A 181 13.02 22.53 3.63
CA MET A 181 11.66 22.32 4.12
C MET A 181 11.67 21.55 5.43
N GLU A 182 10.68 21.80 6.28
CA GLU A 182 10.47 21.04 7.51
C GLU A 182 9.09 20.41 7.50
N ALA A 183 8.98 19.19 8.04
CA ALA A 183 7.70 18.55 8.27
C ALA A 183 7.71 17.74 9.56
N ARG A 184 6.51 17.49 10.09
CA ARG A 184 6.28 16.73 11.32
C ARG A 184 5.73 15.32 11.01
N GLY A 185 6.03 14.35 11.87
CA GLY A 185 5.49 12.99 11.80
C GLY A 185 5.44 12.32 13.18
N SER A 186 4.68 11.24 13.29
CA SER A 186 4.57 10.39 14.48
C SER A 186 5.84 9.55 14.71
N SER A 187 6.65 9.39 13.67
CA SER A 187 7.98 8.79 13.72
C SER A 187 8.99 9.64 12.94
N LYS A 188 10.28 9.44 13.18
CA LYS A 188 11.35 10.09 12.40
C LYS A 188 11.23 9.80 10.90
N GLN A 189 10.90 8.56 10.54
CA GLN A 189 10.80 8.13 9.14
C GLN A 189 9.57 8.74 8.43
N GLU A 190 8.46 8.88 9.15
CA GLU A 190 7.28 9.59 8.63
C GLU A 190 7.59 11.08 8.44
N ALA A 191 8.23 11.73 9.41
CA ALA A 191 8.63 13.14 9.32
C ALA A 191 9.58 13.39 8.13
N GLU A 192 10.58 12.52 7.92
CA GLU A 192 11.46 12.57 6.75
C GLU A 192 10.69 12.44 5.43
N THR A 193 9.72 11.52 5.37
CA THR A 193 8.91 11.26 4.18
C THR A 193 8.00 12.45 3.85
N SER A 194 7.39 13.05 4.87
CA SER A 194 6.59 14.26 4.72
C SER A 194 7.44 15.46 4.29
N ALA A 195 8.63 15.64 4.89
CA ALA A 195 9.53 16.73 4.52
C ALA A 195 9.96 16.63 3.06
N ALA A 196 10.30 15.41 2.60
CA ALA A 196 10.64 15.16 1.21
C ALA A 196 9.48 15.47 0.25
N ARG A 197 8.25 15.11 0.64
CA ARG A 197 7.03 15.37 -0.15
C ARG A 197 6.77 16.87 -0.28
N GLU A 198 6.84 17.60 0.83
CA GLU A 198 6.62 19.05 0.83
C GLU A 198 7.71 19.80 0.06
N PHE A 199 8.97 19.35 0.17
CA PHE A 199 10.06 19.89 -0.64
C PHE A 199 9.77 19.75 -2.13
N MET A 200 9.41 18.54 -2.57
CA MET A 200 9.06 18.29 -3.96
C MET A 200 7.89 19.15 -4.42
N ASN A 201 6.84 19.31 -3.60
CA ASN A 201 5.69 20.15 -3.96
C ASN A 201 6.03 21.64 -4.11
N ARG A 202 7.06 22.13 -3.40
CA ARG A 202 7.44 23.55 -3.41
C ARG A 202 8.53 23.87 -4.43
N PHE A 203 9.47 22.95 -4.66
CA PHE A 203 10.71 23.22 -5.38
C PHE A 203 10.93 22.36 -6.63
N ALA A 204 10.14 21.31 -6.85
CA ALA A 204 10.22 20.44 -8.03
C ALA A 204 9.05 20.66 -8.99
#